data_AF-A0A2H0I4I1-F1
#
_entry.id   AF-A0A2H0I4I1-F1
#
_cell.length_a   1.000
_cell.length_b   1.000
_cell.length_c   1.000
_cell.angle_alpha   90.00
_cell.angle_beta   90.00
_cell.angle_gamma   90.00
#
_symmetry.space_group_name_H-M   'P 1'
#
loop_
_entity.id
_entity.type
_entity.pdbx_description
1 polymer ?
#
loop_
_entity_poly.entity_id
_entity_poly.type
_entity_poly.pdbx_seq_one_letter_code
_entity_poly.pdbx_strand_id
1 'polypeptide(L)'
;MLDKNSIQTFLEKDIHSIFISLIQGGCSGTKVSVQTEFDRTGLVSSPITPELTVFYRSEEQKLLEQGHITFAKGKWIFSSEKIQDRCGCGESFSFEKKLIDTDKLTKLQSIFGKKKGLHE
;
A
#
# COMPACT_ATOMS: atom_id res chain seq x y z
N MET A 1 1.15 12.41 -2.78
CA MET A 1 2.23 12.95 -1.92
C MET A 1 1.98 12.65 -0.43
N LEU A 2 3.02 12.67 0.40
CA LEU A 2 2.95 12.43 1.87
C LEU A 2 2.04 13.42 2.60
N ASP A 3 1.44 12.99 3.72
CA ASP A 3 0.68 13.89 4.60
C ASP A 3 1.59 14.75 5.49
N LYS A 4 1.05 15.88 5.97
CA LYS A 4 1.79 16.87 6.76
C LYS A 4 2.37 16.30 8.06
N ASN A 5 1.65 15.41 8.74
CA ASN A 5 2.10 14.85 10.02
C ASN A 5 3.29 13.89 9.80
N SER A 6 3.24 13.11 8.72
CA SER A 6 4.36 12.25 8.34
C SER A 6 5.62 13.07 8.02
N ILE A 7 5.48 14.18 7.27
CA ILE A 7 6.60 15.10 6.97
C ILE A 7 7.16 15.68 8.27
N GLN A 8 6.31 16.21 9.14
CA GLN A 8 6.72 16.77 10.44
C GLN A 8 7.51 15.74 11.27
N THR A 9 7.01 14.51 11.34
CA THR A 9 7.66 13.42 12.09
C THR A 9 9.05 13.09 11.57
N PHE A 10 9.28 13.17 10.25
CA PHE A 10 10.62 12.96 9.68
C PHE A 10 11.56 14.10 10.06
N LEU A 11 11.11 15.34 9.93
CA LEU A 11 11.91 16.52 10.26
C LEU A 11 12.27 16.58 11.74
N GLU A 12 11.34 16.27 12.64
CA GLU A 12 11.60 16.20 14.10
C GLU A 12 12.62 15.12 14.47
N LYS A 13 12.84 14.14 13.59
CA LYS A 13 13.82 13.06 13.76
C LYS A 13 15.12 13.31 12.98
N ASP A 14 15.31 14.51 12.43
CA ASP A 14 16.49 14.87 11.61
C ASP A 14 16.60 14.01 10.33
N ILE A 15 15.45 13.55 9.80
CA ILE A 15 15.39 12.75 8.58
C ILE A 15 15.06 13.66 7.39
N HIS A 16 16.04 13.83 6.51
CA HIS A 16 15.95 14.68 5.33
C HIS A 16 15.83 13.92 4.01
N SER A 17 15.90 12.59 4.05
CA SER A 17 15.84 11.72 2.87
C SER A 17 15.12 10.43 3.20
N ILE A 18 14.14 10.08 2.38
CA ILE A 18 13.40 8.82 2.52
C ILE A 18 13.25 8.14 1.16
N PHE A 19 13.21 6.81 1.17
CA PHE A 19 12.93 5.99 0.00
C PHE A 19 11.54 5.36 0.12
N ILE A 20 10.75 5.52 -0.92
CA ILE A 20 9.40 4.98 -1.02
C ILE A 20 9.35 3.98 -2.17
N SER A 21 8.83 2.79 -1.89
CA SER A 21 8.64 1.73 -2.90
C SER A 21 7.34 0.98 -2.69
N LEU A 22 6.88 0.32 -3.75
CA LEU A 22 5.77 -0.60 -3.74
C LEU A 22 6.32 -2.02 -3.69
N ILE A 23 5.98 -2.75 -2.63
CA ILE A 23 6.45 -4.11 -2.40
C ILE A 23 5.29 -5.10 -2.50
N GLN A 24 5.57 -6.30 -3.01
CA GLN A 24 4.60 -7.38 -3.00
C GLN A 24 4.41 -7.89 -1.56
N GLY A 25 3.18 -7.93 -1.08
CA GLY A 25 2.86 -8.42 0.26
C GLY A 25 1.41 -8.19 0.70
N GLY A 26 1.01 -8.94 1.73
CA GLY A 26 -0.32 -8.87 2.35
C GLY A 26 -1.45 -9.39 1.45
N CYS A 27 -2.70 -9.22 1.88
CA CYS A 27 -3.85 -9.93 1.31
C CYS A 27 -4.22 -9.48 -0.12
N SER A 28 -4.05 -8.18 -0.43
CA SER A 28 -4.39 -7.62 -1.74
C SER A 28 -3.22 -7.57 -2.73
N GLY A 29 -2.00 -7.94 -2.31
CA GLY A 29 -0.87 -8.15 -3.22
C GLY A 29 0.22 -7.08 -3.13
N THR A 30 -0.11 -5.81 -2.93
CA THR A 30 0.88 -4.72 -2.87
C THR A 30 0.79 -3.93 -1.57
N LYS A 31 1.93 -3.51 -1.02
CA LYS A 31 2.05 -2.56 0.11
C LYS A 31 3.00 -1.42 -0.25
N VAL A 32 2.88 -0.30 0.47
CA VAL A 32 3.89 0.76 0.44
C VAL A 32 4.93 0.52 1.52
N SER A 33 6.20 0.73 1.19
CA SER A 33 7.33 0.70 2.11
C SER A 33 8.00 2.05 2.14
N VAL A 34 8.37 2.52 3.33
CA VAL A 34 9.10 3.77 3.54
C VAL A 34 10.34 3.46 4.37
N GLN A 35 11.51 3.80 3.83
CA GLN A 35 12.82 3.54 4.42
C GLN A 35 13.58 4.85 4.61
N THR A 36 14.31 4.95 5.72
CA THR A 36 15.13 6.14 6.07
C THR A 36 16.62 5.88 5.82
N GLU A 37 17.02 4.61 5.74
CA GLU A 37 18.36 4.15 5.41
C GLU A 37 18.27 3.29 4.14
N PHE A 38 18.91 3.72 3.07
CA PHE A 38 18.80 3.10 1.74
C PHE A 38 19.95 3.52 0.83
N ASP A 39 20.21 2.70 -0.19
CA ASP A 39 21.12 3.05 -1.27
C ASP A 39 20.42 3.93 -2.33
N ARG A 40 21.13 4.95 -2.81
CA ARG A 40 20.57 5.95 -3.75
C ARG A 40 20.81 5.60 -5.21
N THR A 41 21.57 4.55 -5.50
CA THR A 41 22.01 4.23 -6.86
C THR A 41 20.82 3.89 -7.74
N GLY A 42 20.67 4.61 -8.85
CA GLY A 42 19.60 4.38 -9.82
C GLY A 42 18.21 4.81 -9.34
N LEU A 43 18.10 5.52 -8.21
CA LEU A 43 16.85 6.11 -7.77
C LEU A 43 16.65 7.49 -8.40
N VAL A 44 15.38 7.84 -8.61
CA VAL A 44 14.97 9.20 -8.95
C VAL A 44 14.47 9.88 -7.68
N SER A 45 14.63 11.20 -7.62
CA SER A 45 14.29 11.99 -6.43
C SER A 45 13.32 13.12 -6.76
N SER A 46 12.44 13.44 -5.82
CA SER A 46 11.58 14.62 -5.87
C SER A 46 11.54 15.31 -4.51
N PRO A 47 11.83 16.64 -4.45
CA PRO A 47 11.73 17.41 -3.22
C PRO A 47 10.25 17.59 -2.85
N ILE A 48 9.89 17.20 -1.63
CA ILE A 48 8.53 17.38 -1.09
C ILE A 48 8.44 18.72 -0.34
N THR A 49 9.51 19.06 0.37
CA THR A 49 9.74 20.35 1.01
C THR A 49 11.21 20.74 0.78
N PRO A 50 11.63 21.98 1.12
CA PRO A 50 13.04 22.35 1.05
C PRO A 50 13.98 21.47 1.88
N GLU A 51 13.46 20.79 2.90
CA GLU A 51 14.23 20.00 3.87
C GLU A 51 14.04 18.49 3.74
N LEU A 52 13.09 18.02 2.92
CA LEU A 52 12.78 16.61 2.76
C LEU A 52 12.71 16.20 1.29
N THR A 53 13.61 15.29 0.92
CA THR A 53 13.64 14.68 -0.42
C THR A 53 13.13 13.24 -0.36
N VAL A 54 12.22 12.90 -1.28
CA VAL A 54 11.76 11.52 -1.47
C VAL A 54 12.48 10.91 -2.66
N PHE A 55 12.94 9.68 -2.48
CA PHE A 55 13.50 8.83 -3.52
C PHE A 55 12.52 7.70 -3.86
N TYR A 56 12.49 7.28 -5.12
CA TYR A 56 11.70 6.13 -5.60
C TYR A 56 12.37 5.53 -6.83
N ARG A 57 11.93 4.32 -7.23
CA ARG A 57 12.35 3.74 -8.51
C ARG A 57 11.65 4.48 -9.65
N SER A 58 12.35 4.65 -10.77
CA SER A 58 11.83 5.38 -11.94
C SER A 58 10.49 4.82 -12.44
N GLU A 59 10.33 3.49 -12.43
CA GLU A 59 9.09 2.80 -12.82
C GLU A 59 7.90 3.07 -11.88
N GLU A 60 8.16 3.43 -10.62
CA GLU A 60 7.14 3.63 -9.59
C GLU A 60 6.72 5.11 -9.46
N GLN A 61 7.54 6.03 -9.98
CA GLN A 61 7.35 7.48 -9.86
C GLN A 61 5.91 7.90 -10.14
N LYS A 62 5.40 7.54 -11.33
CA LYS A 62 4.09 7.98 -11.81
C LYS A 62 2.95 7.48 -10.92
N LEU A 63 3.09 6.30 -10.31
CA LEU A 63 2.08 5.75 -9.41
C LEU A 63 2.12 6.46 -8.06
N LEU A 64 3.32 6.65 -7.51
CA LEU A 64 3.53 7.29 -6.20
C LEU A 64 3.16 8.77 -6.20
N GLU A 65 3.46 9.51 -7.27
CA GLU A 65 3.07 10.92 -7.41
C GLU A 65 1.55 11.12 -7.48
N GLN A 66 0.83 10.15 -8.03
CA GLN A 66 -0.63 10.16 -8.17
C GLN A 66 -1.37 9.58 -6.96
N GLY A 67 -0.67 9.27 -5.88
CA GLY A 67 -1.28 8.74 -4.65
C GLY A 67 -0.77 9.44 -3.41
N HIS A 68 -1.52 9.35 -2.32
CA HIS A 68 -1.21 9.89 -1.01
C HIS A 68 -0.68 8.80 -0.08
N ILE A 69 0.35 9.13 0.70
CA ILE A 69 0.97 8.23 1.67
C ILE A 69 0.75 8.81 3.05
N THR A 70 0.24 7.99 3.97
CA THR A 70 -0.07 8.39 5.34
C THR A 70 0.37 7.33 6.32
N PHE A 71 0.91 7.76 7.46
CA PHE A 71 1.16 6.85 8.57
C PHE A 71 -0.03 6.84 9.53
N ALA A 72 -0.68 5.68 9.69
CA ALA A 72 -1.81 5.55 10.59
C ALA A 72 -1.81 4.17 11.26
N LYS A 73 -2.09 4.13 12.57
CA LYS A 73 -2.15 2.88 13.37
C LYS A 73 -0.88 2.02 13.23
N GLY A 74 0.29 2.64 13.21
CA GLY A 74 1.59 1.94 13.16
C GLY A 74 2.00 1.43 11.77
N LYS A 75 1.33 1.85 10.70
CA LYS A 75 1.60 1.38 9.34
C LYS A 75 1.47 2.48 8.29
N TRP A 76 2.20 2.29 7.19
CA TRP A 76 2.10 3.13 6.01
C TRP A 76 0.92 2.70 5.14
N ILE A 77 0.10 3.65 4.76
CA ILE A 77 -1.09 3.46 3.92
C ILE A 77 -0.92 4.28 2.67
N PHE A 78 -1.12 3.65 1.51
CA PHE A 78 -1.13 4.30 0.21
C PHE A 78 -2.55 4.40 -0.34
N SER A 79 -2.93 5.59 -0.80
CA SER A 79 -4.23 5.88 -1.38
C SER A 79 -4.10 6.56 -2.72
N SER A 80 -4.71 6.00 -3.76
CA SER A 80 -4.75 6.57 -5.09
C SER A 80 -6.06 6.19 -5.75
N GLU A 81 -6.57 7.03 -6.64
CA GLU A 81 -7.76 6.75 -7.45
C GLU A 81 -7.54 5.54 -8.38
N LYS A 82 -6.29 5.16 -8.63
CA LYS A 82 -5.94 3.98 -9.43
C LYS A 82 -6.10 2.65 -8.70
N ILE A 83 -6.26 2.65 -7.38
CA ILE A 83 -6.45 1.43 -6.60
C ILE A 83 -7.82 0.84 -6.92
N GLN A 84 -7.85 -0.41 -7.39
CA GLN A 84 -9.07 -1.13 -7.75
C GLN A 84 -9.57 -2.06 -6.64
N ASP A 85 -8.66 -2.53 -5.78
CA ASP A 85 -8.98 -3.39 -4.63
C ASP A 85 -8.12 -3.02 -3.43
N ARG A 86 -8.69 -3.14 -2.23
CA ARG A 86 -7.99 -2.87 -0.98
C ARG A 86 -8.40 -3.91 0.06
N CYS A 87 -7.42 -4.40 0.80
CA CYS A 87 -7.68 -5.28 1.93
C CYS A 87 -8.48 -4.53 3.00
N GLY A 88 -9.39 -5.20 3.70
CA GLY A 88 -10.22 -4.60 4.75
C GLY A 88 -9.43 -3.90 5.87
N CYS A 89 -8.16 -4.27 6.08
CA CYS A 89 -7.28 -3.60 7.04
C CYS A 89 -6.58 -2.34 6.49
N GLY A 90 -6.69 -2.06 5.19
CA GLY A 90 -6.14 -0.89 4.50
C GLY A 90 -4.64 -0.92 4.20
N GLU A 91 -3.93 -1.96 4.63
CA GLU A 91 -2.46 -2.06 4.53
C GLU A 91 -1.98 -2.55 3.17
N SER A 92 -2.84 -3.25 2.43
CA SER A 92 -2.51 -3.81 1.12
C SER A 92 -3.56 -3.42 0.09
N PHE A 93 -3.13 -3.26 -1.15
CA PHE A 93 -3.96 -2.83 -2.27
C PHE A 93 -3.53 -3.52 -3.57
N SER A 94 -4.37 -3.40 -4.59
CA SER A 94 -4.11 -3.84 -5.95
C SER A 94 -4.53 -2.76 -6.94
N PHE A 95 -3.73 -2.56 -7.99
CA PHE A 95 -4.11 -1.74 -9.15
C PHE A 95 -4.98 -2.51 -10.15
N GLU A 96 -5.07 -3.84 -10.00
CA GLU A 96 -5.90 -4.71 -10.81
C GLU A 96 -7.12 -5.16 -10.00
N LYS A 97 -8.30 -5.14 -10.63
CA LYS A 97 -9.51 -5.67 -10.04
C LYS A 97 -9.37 -7.20 -9.96
N LYS A 98 -9.25 -7.76 -8.76
CA LYS A 98 -9.33 -9.21 -8.57
C LYS A 98 -10.72 -9.65 -9.02
N LEU A 99 -10.80 -10.34 -10.16
CA LEU A 99 -12.02 -11.02 -10.57
C LEU A 99 -12.27 -12.13 -9.55
N ILE A 100 -13.33 -11.94 -8.76
CA ILE A 100 -13.81 -12.98 -7.86
C ILE A 100 -14.38 -14.08 -8.75
N ASP A 101 -13.73 -15.23 -8.77
CA ASP A 101 -14.22 -16.42 -9.45
C ASP A 101 -15.47 -16.93 -8.71
N THR A 102 -16.65 -16.57 -9.23
CA THR A 102 -17.95 -16.86 -8.63
C THR A 102 -18.27 -18.35 -8.60
N ASP A 103 -17.61 -19.17 -9.43
CA ASP A 103 -17.73 -20.63 -9.39
C ASP A 103 -17.22 -21.22 -8.07
N LYS A 104 -16.08 -20.71 -7.56
CA LYS A 104 -15.54 -21.10 -6.25
C LYS A 104 -16.42 -20.71 -5.07
N LEU A 105 -17.11 -19.57 -5.14
CA LEU A 105 -18.06 -19.14 -4.11
C LEU A 105 -19.29 -20.05 -4.04
N THR A 106 -19.76 -20.53 -5.18
CA THR A 106 -20.93 -21.41 -5.28
C THR A 106 -20.64 -22.81 -4.69
N LYS A 107 -19.41 -23.31 -4.89
CA LYS A 107 -18.92 -24.53 -4.23
C LYS A 107 -18.82 -24.39 -2.71
N LEU A 108 -18.35 -23.26 -2.19
CA LEU A 108 -18.28 -23.01 -0.75
C LEU A 108 -19.67 -22.95 -0.09
N GLN A 109 -20.65 -22.30 -0.71
CA GLN A 109 -22.03 -22.30 -0.21
C GLN A 109 -22.66 -23.70 -0.19
N SER A 110 -22.35 -24.54 -1.19
CA SER A 110 -22.84 -25.93 -1.22
C SER A 110 -22.23 -26.82 -0.11
N ILE A 111 -21.00 -26.54 0.33
CA ILE A 111 -20.34 -27.26 1.43
C ILE A 111 -20.90 -26.83 2.78
N PHE A 112 -21.13 -25.53 2.99
CA PHE A 112 -21.67 -24.99 4.25
C PHE A 112 -23.19 -25.18 4.39
N GLY A 113 -23.94 -25.26 3.28
CA GLY A 113 -25.37 -25.54 3.28
C GLY A 113 -25.74 -26.99 3.67
N LYS A 114 -24.78 -27.92 3.66
CA LYS A 114 -25.02 -29.35 3.94
C LYS A 114 -24.94 -29.74 5.42
N LYS A 115 -24.67 -28.80 6.33
CA LYS A 115 -24.54 -29.06 7.80
C LYS A 115 -25.79 -28.71 8.64
N LYS A 116 -26.96 -28.44 8.02
CA LYS A 116 -28.23 -28.21 8.73
C LYS A 116 -29.30 -29.26 8.41
N GLY A 117 -28.99 -30.54 8.59
CA GLY A 117 -29.97 -31.60 8.42
C GLY A 117 -29.44 -32.99 8.72
N LEU A 118 -29.04 -33.24 9.98
CA LEU A 118 -28.93 -34.60 10.51
C LEU A 118 -29.14 -34.58 12.03
N HIS A 119 -30.40 -34.30 12.39
CA HIS A 119 -31.10 -34.42 13.68
C HIS A 119 -32.49 -33.89 13.29
N GLU A 120 -33.57 -34.65 13.22
CA GLU A 120 -34.02 -35.85 13.94
C GLU A 120 -34.89 -36.72 13.00
#